data_AF-A0A836W233-F1
#
_entry.id   AF-A0A836W233-F1
#
_cell.length_a   1.000
_cell.length_b   1.000
_cell.length_c   1.000
_cell.angle_alpha   90.00
_cell.angle_beta   90.00
_cell.angle_gamma   90.00
#
_symmetry.space_group_name_H-M   'P 1'
#
loop_
_entity.id
_entity.type
_entity.pdbx_description
1 polymer ?
#
loop_
_entity_poly.entity_id
_entity_poly.type
_entity_poly.pdbx_seq_one_letter_code
_entity_poly.pdbx_strand_id
1 'polypeptide(L)'
;MNSLDSLLLVGDQANHFLPLAGWVFLGAGIAMALHACGGWAARRRGLAAPPPARWHWWERLLYAVAVLALLDLSVTAFYAVAVHGHLGGWWLLGHMVGAGTFLGVLPLLALTWCRPCCFELPSRSDQRQASGAQDEGQAAVPLPAPRRFSWLGKLTFWLMMISGIVVAGTMLLSMFPLFGTHMLEELLDLHRYSGLVLAAASLLHLYSVCANRFGLG
;
A
#
# COMPACT_ATOMS: atom_id res chain seq x y z
N MET A 1 6.61 -12.09 -36.99
CA MET A 1 7.60 -11.51 -36.07
C MET A 1 8.67 -12.54 -35.82
N ASN A 2 9.94 -12.19 -36.05
CA ASN A 2 11.05 -13.11 -35.84
C ASN A 2 11.41 -13.14 -34.35
N SER A 3 11.93 -14.26 -33.86
CA SER A 3 12.29 -14.45 -32.44
C SER A 3 13.25 -13.38 -31.89
N LEU A 4 13.98 -12.70 -32.78
CA LEU A 4 14.87 -11.58 -32.46
C LEU A 4 14.11 -10.29 -32.12
N ASP A 5 13.01 -9.99 -32.79
CA ASP A 5 12.20 -8.79 -32.53
C ASP A 5 11.53 -8.88 -31.15
N SER A 6 11.07 -10.08 -30.78
CA SER A 6 10.52 -10.36 -29.45
C SER A 6 11.57 -10.24 -28.34
N LEU A 7 12.80 -10.67 -28.59
CA LEU A 7 13.92 -10.51 -27.63
C LEU A 7 14.29 -9.05 -27.43
N LEU A 8 14.31 -8.24 -28.49
CA LEU A 8 14.61 -6.81 -28.42
C LEU A 8 13.52 -6.05 -27.65
N LEU A 9 12.24 -6.35 -27.91
CA LEU A 9 11.11 -5.75 -27.19
C LEU A 9 11.11 -6.07 -25.68
N VAL A 10 11.42 -7.32 -25.30
CA VAL A 10 11.53 -7.72 -23.88
C VAL A 10 12.69 -7.00 -23.19
N GLY A 11 13.82 -6.86 -23.88
CA GLY A 11 14.98 -6.12 -23.36
C GLY A 11 14.67 -4.65 -23.11
N ASP A 12 13.99 -3.99 -24.05
CA ASP A 12 13.64 -2.56 -23.95
C ASP A 12 12.72 -2.27 -22.74
N GLN A 13 11.71 -3.10 -22.53
CA GLN A 13 10.77 -2.96 -21.42
C GLN A 13 11.43 -3.13 -20.04
N ALA A 14 12.33 -4.11 -19.89
CA ALA A 14 13.07 -4.30 -18.65
C ALA A 14 14.01 -3.12 -18.34
N ASN A 15 14.62 -2.54 -19.38
CA ASN A 15 15.54 -1.41 -19.28
C ASN A 15 14.85 -0.13 -18.78
N HIS A 16 13.55 0.05 -19.07
CA HIS A 16 12.78 1.18 -18.55
C HIS A 16 12.19 0.91 -17.16
N PHE A 17 11.69 -0.30 -16.93
CA PHE A 17 11.00 -0.64 -15.69
C PHE A 17 11.94 -0.71 -14.47
N LEU A 18 13.11 -1.35 -14.58
CA LEU A 18 13.99 -1.56 -13.44
C LEU A 18 14.57 -0.26 -12.85
N PRO A 19 15.06 0.70 -13.65
CA PRO A 19 15.48 2.00 -13.12
C PRO A 19 14.32 2.75 -12.46
N LEU A 20 13.13 2.73 -13.07
CA LEU A 20 11.94 3.35 -12.48
C LEU A 20 11.59 2.72 -11.13
N ALA A 21 11.62 1.39 -11.03
CA ALA A 21 11.42 0.69 -9.77
C ALA A 21 12.43 1.14 -8.71
N GLY A 22 13.70 1.25 -9.08
CA GLY A 22 14.76 1.79 -8.22
C GLY A 22 14.42 3.20 -7.70
N TRP A 23 13.98 4.11 -8.56
CA TRP A 23 13.58 5.46 -8.18
C TRP A 23 12.35 5.48 -7.28
N VAL A 24 11.35 4.64 -7.55
CA VAL A 24 10.15 4.52 -6.72
C VAL A 24 10.49 4.03 -5.31
N PHE A 25 11.33 3.00 -5.20
CA PHE A 25 11.76 2.49 -3.89
C PHE A 25 12.68 3.47 -3.15
N LEU A 26 13.55 4.19 -3.87
CA LEU A 26 14.35 5.26 -3.28
C LEU A 26 13.45 6.37 -2.72
N GLY A 27 12.45 6.81 -3.49
CA GLY A 27 11.46 7.80 -3.05
C GLY A 27 10.69 7.33 -1.81
N ALA A 28 10.28 6.05 -1.78
CA ALA A 28 9.65 5.45 -0.61
C ALA A 28 10.61 5.46 0.61
N GLY A 29 11.88 5.08 0.42
CA GLY A 29 12.90 5.13 1.48
C GLY A 29 13.12 6.54 2.04
N ILE A 30 13.17 7.55 1.17
CA ILE A 30 13.26 8.96 1.58
C ILE A 30 12.03 9.37 2.38
N ALA A 31 10.82 9.02 1.93
CA ALA A 31 9.59 9.31 2.67
C ALA A 31 9.57 8.66 4.06
N MET A 32 10.04 7.41 4.17
CA MET A 32 10.20 6.71 5.46
C MET A 32 11.16 7.46 6.38
N ALA A 33 12.33 7.87 5.86
CA ALA A 33 13.35 8.60 6.62
C ALA A 33 12.84 9.96 7.10
N LEU A 34 12.16 10.73 6.25
CA LEU A 34 11.56 12.01 6.61
C LEU A 34 10.50 11.85 7.71
N HIS A 35 9.63 10.84 7.59
CA HIS A 35 8.64 10.52 8.61
C HIS A 35 9.29 10.13 9.95
N ALA A 36 10.36 9.30 9.91
CA ALA A 36 11.10 8.90 11.12
C ALA A 36 11.76 10.11 11.82
N CYS A 37 12.42 10.98 11.04
CA CYS A 37 13.03 12.22 11.54
C CYS A 37 11.99 13.14 12.18
N GLY A 38 10.82 13.30 11.56
CA GLY A 38 9.71 14.07 12.11
C GLY A 38 9.20 13.52 13.44
N GLY A 39 8.94 12.21 13.51
CA GLY A 39 8.51 11.54 14.74
C GLY A 39 9.55 11.62 15.87
N TRP A 40 10.84 11.49 15.53
CA TRP A 40 11.93 11.64 16.47
C TRP A 40 12.08 13.08 16.98
N ALA A 41 11.97 14.08 16.11
CA ALA A 41 11.98 15.49 16.51
C ALA A 41 10.80 15.84 17.41
N ALA A 42 9.60 15.31 17.14
CA ALA A 42 8.41 15.48 17.97
C ALA A 42 8.61 14.89 19.38
N ARG A 43 9.19 13.69 19.47
CA ARG A 43 9.55 13.06 20.75
C ARG A 43 10.55 13.88 21.54
N ARG A 44 11.58 14.43 20.89
CA ARG A 44 12.54 15.33 21.55
C ARG A 44 11.89 16.59 22.12
N ARG A 45 10.76 17.03 21.55
CA ARG A 45 9.95 18.15 22.06
C ARG A 45 8.99 17.74 23.18
N GLY A 46 9.01 16.48 23.63
CA GLY A 46 8.13 15.99 24.69
C GLY A 46 6.67 15.82 24.27
N LEU A 47 6.39 15.81 22.96
CA LEU A 47 5.04 15.53 22.46
C LEU A 47 4.72 14.05 22.71
N ALA A 48 3.80 13.79 23.65
CA ALA A 48 3.36 12.44 23.96
C ALA A 48 2.61 11.84 22.75
N ALA A 49 3.10 10.70 22.26
CA ALA A 49 2.38 9.95 21.23
C ALA A 49 1.09 9.38 21.82
N PRO A 50 -0.04 9.42 21.10
CA PRO A 50 -1.25 8.77 21.53
C PRO A 50 -1.03 7.25 21.67
N PRO A 51 -1.72 6.58 22.60
CA PRO A 51 -1.58 5.14 22.78
C PRO A 51 -2.01 4.40 21.50
N PRO A 52 -1.30 3.30 21.12
CA PRO A 52 -1.62 2.57 19.91
C PRO A 52 -3.01 1.92 20.04
N ALA A 53 -3.83 2.07 19.02
CA ALA A 53 -5.13 1.40 18.96
C ALA A 53 -4.93 -0.13 18.90
N ARG A 54 -5.74 -0.86 19.68
CA ARG A 54 -5.70 -2.33 19.72
C ARG A 54 -6.40 -2.89 18.49
N TRP A 55 -5.77 -3.83 17.79
CA TRP A 55 -6.38 -4.53 16.66
C TRP A 55 -7.10 -5.78 17.16
N HIS A 56 -8.26 -6.05 16.60
CA HIS A 56 -8.93 -7.34 16.81
C HIS A 56 -8.12 -8.46 16.12
N TRP A 57 -8.23 -9.68 16.65
CA TRP A 57 -7.44 -10.82 16.16
C TRP A 57 -7.71 -11.14 14.68
N TRP A 58 -8.95 -10.98 14.22
CA TRP A 58 -9.35 -11.24 12.84
C TRP A 58 -8.77 -10.21 11.87
N GLU A 59 -8.64 -8.94 12.29
CA GLU A 59 -8.00 -7.88 11.49
C GLU A 59 -6.51 -8.16 11.33
N ARG A 60 -5.86 -8.71 12.37
CA ARG A 60 -4.46 -9.16 12.29
C ARG A 60 -4.32 -10.32 11.31
N LEU A 61 -5.25 -11.26 11.30
CA LEU A 61 -5.26 -12.37 10.36
C LEU A 61 -5.43 -11.87 8.92
N LEU A 62 -6.44 -11.03 8.65
CA LEU A 62 -6.65 -10.43 7.32
C LEU A 62 -5.41 -9.66 6.84
N TYR A 63 -4.81 -8.86 7.72
CA TYR A 63 -3.60 -8.12 7.39
C TYR A 63 -2.42 -9.05 7.10
N ALA A 64 -2.23 -10.11 7.90
CA ALA A 64 -1.16 -11.08 7.68
C ALA A 64 -1.33 -11.80 6.33
N VAL A 65 -2.55 -12.23 5.98
CA VAL A 65 -2.83 -12.85 4.68
C VAL A 65 -2.57 -11.87 3.54
N ALA A 66 -2.98 -10.60 3.68
CA ALA A 66 -2.71 -9.57 2.67
C ALA A 66 -1.21 -9.34 2.45
N VAL A 67 -0.44 -9.25 3.53
CA VAL A 67 1.02 -9.06 3.49
C VAL A 67 1.69 -10.26 2.82
N LEU A 68 1.29 -11.48 3.17
CA LEU A 68 1.83 -12.70 2.55
C LEU A 68 1.51 -12.76 1.06
N ALA A 69 0.27 -12.45 0.66
CA ALA A 69 -0.13 -12.42 -0.74
C ALA A 69 0.63 -11.34 -1.53
N LEU A 70 0.78 -10.13 -0.97
CA LEU A 70 1.56 -9.06 -1.60
C LEU A 70 3.04 -9.40 -1.72
N LEU A 71 3.61 -10.07 -0.72
CA LEU A 71 5.00 -10.53 -0.77
C LEU A 71 5.20 -11.57 -1.87
N ASP A 72 4.32 -12.56 -1.95
CA ASP A 72 4.33 -13.58 -3.02
C ASP A 72 4.21 -12.94 -4.42
N LEU A 73 3.23 -12.05 -4.61
CA LEU A 73 3.03 -11.31 -5.85
C LEU A 73 4.23 -10.43 -6.22
N SER A 74 4.81 -9.74 -5.25
CA SER A 74 5.98 -8.88 -5.49
C SER A 74 7.18 -9.73 -5.90
N VAL A 75 7.50 -10.78 -5.15
CA VAL A 75 8.65 -11.65 -5.44
C VAL A 75 8.50 -12.30 -6.81
N THR A 76 7.34 -12.88 -7.11
CA THR A 76 7.07 -13.53 -8.39
C THR A 76 7.14 -12.53 -9.56
N ALA A 77 6.58 -11.33 -9.42
CA ALA A 77 6.61 -10.30 -10.46
C ALA A 77 8.01 -9.74 -10.71
N PHE A 78 8.75 -9.38 -9.65
CA PHE A 78 10.13 -8.89 -9.81
C PHE A 78 11.06 -9.97 -10.34
N TYR A 79 10.90 -11.22 -9.91
CA TYR A 79 11.65 -12.35 -10.47
C TYR A 79 11.40 -12.52 -11.98
N ALA A 80 10.14 -12.40 -12.41
CA ALA A 80 9.77 -12.47 -13.82
C ALA A 80 10.48 -11.41 -14.66
N VAL A 81 10.45 -10.16 -14.19
CA VAL A 81 11.05 -9.02 -14.91
C VAL A 81 12.58 -9.09 -14.88
N ALA A 82 13.19 -9.50 -13.77
CA ALA A 82 14.63 -9.47 -13.60
C ALA A 82 15.37 -10.63 -14.29
N VAL A 83 14.75 -11.81 -14.41
CA VAL A 83 15.47 -13.03 -14.83
C VAL A 83 14.97 -13.62 -16.14
N HIS A 84 13.65 -13.79 -16.31
CA HIS A 84 13.09 -14.64 -17.38
C HIS A 84 12.33 -13.88 -18.47
N GLY A 85 11.95 -12.62 -18.24
CA GLY A 85 11.08 -11.86 -19.15
C GLY A 85 9.63 -12.35 -19.23
N HIS A 86 9.34 -13.56 -18.71
CA HIS A 86 8.01 -14.15 -18.64
C HIS A 86 7.81 -14.96 -17.34
N LEU A 87 6.56 -15.10 -16.90
CA LEU A 87 6.17 -16.02 -15.82
C LEU A 87 5.75 -17.36 -16.41
N GLY A 88 6.43 -18.44 -16.02
CA GLY A 88 6.09 -19.81 -16.41
C GLY A 88 6.22 -20.80 -15.26
N GLY A 89 5.66 -21.99 -15.43
CA GLY A 89 5.78 -23.10 -14.48
C GLY A 89 5.26 -22.78 -13.07
N TRP A 90 6.03 -23.17 -12.04
CA TRP A 90 5.67 -22.98 -10.64
C TRP A 90 5.55 -21.51 -10.22
N TRP A 91 6.33 -20.61 -10.82
CA TRP A 91 6.26 -19.18 -10.53
C TRP A 91 4.94 -18.58 -10.97
N LEU A 92 4.43 -18.99 -12.13
CA LEU A 92 3.11 -18.56 -12.61
C LEU A 92 2.01 -19.09 -11.69
N LEU A 93 2.10 -20.36 -11.26
CA LEU A 93 1.13 -20.93 -10.33
C LEU A 93 1.09 -20.15 -9.00
N GLY A 94 2.26 -19.89 -8.41
CA GLY A 94 2.38 -19.08 -7.18
C GLY A 94 1.74 -17.71 -7.36
N HIS A 95 2.13 -17.00 -8.41
CA HIS A 95 1.57 -15.69 -8.75
C HIS A 95 0.05 -15.70 -8.88
N MET A 96 -0.53 -16.71 -9.53
CA MET A 96 -1.99 -16.83 -9.70
C MET A 96 -2.71 -17.12 -8.38
N VAL A 97 -2.13 -17.95 -7.50
CA VAL A 97 -2.65 -18.21 -6.15
C VAL A 97 -2.56 -16.96 -5.28
N GLY A 98 -1.43 -16.25 -5.31
CA GLY A 98 -1.23 -14.97 -4.65
C GLY A 98 -2.25 -13.93 -5.13
N ALA A 99 -2.47 -13.85 -6.44
CA ALA A 99 -3.42 -12.92 -7.07
C ALA A 99 -4.86 -13.20 -6.62
N GLY A 100 -5.30 -14.46 -6.67
CA GLY A 100 -6.63 -14.85 -6.20
C GLY A 100 -6.84 -14.57 -4.70
N THR A 101 -5.83 -14.85 -3.88
CA THR A 101 -5.85 -14.56 -2.44
C THR A 101 -5.95 -13.05 -2.19
N PHE A 102 -5.13 -12.26 -2.87
CA PHE A 102 -5.15 -10.80 -2.78
C PHE A 102 -6.49 -10.22 -3.22
N LEU A 103 -7.04 -10.70 -4.34
CA LEU A 103 -8.35 -10.29 -4.86
C LEU A 103 -9.48 -10.55 -3.86
N GLY A 104 -9.45 -11.67 -3.14
CA GLY A 104 -10.43 -11.97 -2.10
C GLY A 104 -10.25 -11.12 -0.83
N VAL A 105 -9.01 -10.86 -0.41
CA VAL A 105 -8.72 -10.11 0.83
C VAL A 105 -8.87 -8.60 0.67
N LEU A 106 -8.57 -8.04 -0.50
CA LEU A 106 -8.65 -6.61 -0.77
C LEU A 106 -10.02 -5.99 -0.40
N PRO A 107 -11.18 -6.51 -0.85
CA PRO A 107 -12.47 -5.96 -0.46
C PRO A 107 -12.78 -6.14 1.03
N LEU A 108 -12.32 -7.23 1.66
CA LEU A 108 -12.48 -7.41 3.10
C LEU A 108 -11.70 -6.36 3.89
N LEU A 109 -10.48 -6.05 3.48
CA LEU A 109 -9.70 -4.95 4.03
C LEU A 109 -10.39 -3.60 3.80
N ALA A 110 -10.91 -3.37 2.59
CA ALA A 110 -11.63 -2.14 2.27
C ALA A 110 -12.84 -1.94 3.21
N LEU A 111 -13.68 -2.96 3.37
CA LEU A 111 -14.86 -2.90 4.26
C LEU A 111 -14.46 -2.69 5.73
N THR A 112 -13.37 -3.31 6.17
CA THR A 112 -12.93 -3.24 7.56
C THR A 112 -12.26 -1.90 7.89
N TRP A 113 -11.46 -1.36 6.99
CA TRP A 113 -10.56 -0.24 7.27
C TRP A 113 -10.93 1.06 6.57
N CYS A 114 -11.92 1.09 5.66
CA CYS A 114 -12.34 2.32 4.99
C CYS A 114 -12.69 3.43 5.99
N ARG A 115 -13.52 3.14 7.01
CA ARG A 115 -13.91 4.13 8.03
C ARG A 115 -12.70 4.67 8.81
N PRO A 116 -11.86 3.84 9.46
CA PRO A 116 -10.64 4.33 10.12
C PRO A 116 -9.66 5.09 9.21
N CYS A 117 -9.65 4.77 7.92
CA CYS A 117 -8.77 5.40 6.92
C CYS A 117 -9.37 6.62 6.23
N CYS A 118 -10.60 7.02 6.57
CA CYS A 118 -11.14 8.29 6.10
C CYS A 118 -10.33 9.46 6.65
N PHE A 119 -10.06 10.43 5.79
CA PHE A 119 -9.54 11.74 6.20
C PHE A 119 -10.71 12.53 6.79
N GLU A 120 -11.06 12.23 8.04
CA GLU A 120 -12.01 13.05 8.79
C GLU A 120 -11.36 14.42 9.03
N LEU A 121 -11.99 15.45 8.45
CA LEU A 121 -11.72 16.83 8.83
C LEU A 121 -12.08 16.99 10.31
N PRO A 122 -11.35 17.81 11.08
CA PRO A 122 -11.69 18.09 12.47
C PRO A 122 -13.17 18.49 12.54
N SER A 123 -13.99 17.65 13.19
CA SER A 123 -15.42 17.93 13.24
C SER A 123 -15.63 19.19 14.08
N ARG A 124 -16.52 20.08 13.63
CA ARG A 124 -16.88 21.31 14.34
C ARG A 124 -17.36 21.04 15.78
N SER A 125 -17.84 19.82 16.05
CA SER A 125 -18.17 19.32 17.38
C SER A 125 -16.94 19.16 18.27
N ASP A 126 -15.83 18.59 17.76
CA ASP A 126 -14.58 18.42 18.51
C ASP A 126 -13.99 19.78 18.89
N GLN A 127 -14.11 20.74 17.97
CA GLN A 127 -13.68 22.11 18.20
C GLN A 127 -14.56 22.84 19.23
N ARG A 128 -15.89 22.66 19.19
CA ARG A 128 -16.81 23.20 20.21
C ARG A 128 -16.58 22.59 21.59
N GLN A 129 -16.27 21.30 21.65
CA GLN A 129 -16.02 20.60 22.91
C GLN A 129 -14.69 21.04 23.54
N ALA A 130 -13.67 21.31 22.70
CA ALA A 130 -12.42 21.93 23.14
C ALA A 130 -12.60 23.39 23.62
N SER A 131 -13.49 24.16 22.98
CA SER A 131 -13.79 25.54 23.41
C SER A 131 -14.68 25.62 24.66
N GLY A 132 -15.61 24.67 24.84
CA GLY A 132 -16.51 24.64 25.99
C GLY A 132 -15.85 24.13 27.28
N ALA A 133 -14.81 23.29 27.19
CA ALA A 133 -14.07 22.79 28.34
C ALA A 133 -13.15 23.83 29.01
N GLN A 134 -13.04 25.03 28.43
CA GLN A 134 -12.22 26.12 29.00
C GLN A 134 -12.95 26.95 30.07
N ASP A 135 -14.29 26.86 30.18
CA ASP A 135 -15.09 27.70 31.09
C ASP A 135 -15.45 27.03 32.43
N GLU A 136 -15.27 25.71 32.58
CA GLU A 136 -15.51 25.01 33.85
C GLU A 136 -14.19 24.55 34.48
N GLY A 137 -13.85 25.12 35.64
CA GLY A 137 -12.56 24.98 36.31
C GLY A 137 -12.08 23.53 36.50
N GLN A 138 -10.82 23.30 36.10
CA GLN A 138 -9.95 22.18 36.53
C GLN A 138 -10.49 20.74 36.39
N ALA A 139 -11.44 20.49 35.49
CA ALA A 139 -11.73 19.13 35.06
C ALA A 139 -10.64 18.64 34.07
N ALA A 140 -10.15 17.42 34.30
CA ALA A 140 -9.04 16.80 33.57
C ALA A 140 -9.11 17.02 32.05
N VAL A 141 -8.02 17.51 31.46
CA VAL A 141 -7.85 17.71 30.02
C VAL A 141 -8.28 16.43 29.27
N PRO A 142 -9.36 16.46 28.46
CA PRO A 142 -9.77 15.30 27.69
C PRO A 142 -8.66 14.93 26.72
N LEU A 143 -8.01 13.78 26.95
CA LEU A 143 -6.97 13.31 26.04
C LEU A 143 -7.60 13.02 24.67
N PRO A 144 -6.95 13.41 23.57
CA PRO A 144 -7.45 13.14 22.23
C PRO A 144 -7.66 11.63 22.05
N ALA A 145 -8.78 11.24 21.43
CA ALA A 145 -9.10 9.85 21.19
C ALA A 145 -7.95 9.15 20.43
N PRO A 146 -7.63 7.89 20.76
CA PRO A 146 -6.53 7.17 20.16
C PRO A 146 -6.73 7.06 18.64
N ARG A 147 -5.79 7.63 17.87
CA ARG A 147 -5.80 7.53 16.41
C ARG A 147 -5.23 6.18 15.99
N ARG A 148 -6.05 5.41 15.28
CA ARG A 148 -5.69 4.05 14.85
C ARG A 148 -4.60 4.02 13.77
N PHE A 149 -4.66 4.96 12.84
CA PHE A 149 -3.71 5.08 11.73
C PHE A 149 -3.14 6.50 11.67
N SER A 150 -1.83 6.60 11.42
CA SER A 150 -1.19 7.87 11.09
C SER A 150 -1.68 8.38 9.73
N TRP A 151 -1.48 9.67 9.44
CA TRP A 151 -1.82 10.24 8.13
C TRP A 151 -1.14 9.47 6.98
N LEU A 152 0.11 9.06 7.16
CA LEU A 152 0.84 8.24 6.20
C LEU A 152 0.20 6.86 6.01
N GLY A 153 -0.25 6.23 7.11
CA GLY A 153 -0.99 4.97 7.06
C GLY A 153 -2.30 5.08 6.27
N LYS A 154 -3.03 6.19 6.41
CA LYS A 154 -4.26 6.46 5.64
C LYS A 154 -3.98 6.65 4.15
N LEU A 155 -2.98 7.48 3.82
CA LEU A 155 -2.59 7.73 2.43
C LEU A 155 -2.17 6.45 1.72
N THR A 156 -1.27 5.68 2.35
CA THR A 156 -0.76 4.42 1.79
C THR A 156 -1.85 3.36 1.66
N PHE A 157 -2.80 3.29 2.59
CA PHE A 157 -3.98 2.43 2.45
C PHE A 157 -4.78 2.74 1.18
N TRP A 158 -5.11 4.02 0.93
CA TRP A 158 -5.87 4.40 -0.26
C TRP A 158 -5.11 4.15 -1.56
N LEU A 159 -3.79 4.42 -1.57
CA LEU A 159 -2.93 4.06 -2.70
C LEU A 159 -2.96 2.56 -2.97
N MET A 160 -2.84 1.72 -1.93
CA MET A 160 -2.96 0.27 -2.06
C MET A 160 -4.33 -0.17 -2.60
N MET A 161 -5.43 0.45 -2.15
CA MET A 161 -6.77 0.11 -2.65
C MET A 161 -6.91 0.44 -4.14
N ILE A 162 -6.55 1.66 -4.54
CA ILE A 162 -6.67 2.11 -5.93
C ILE A 162 -5.76 1.27 -6.83
N SER A 163 -4.49 1.14 -6.47
CA SER A 163 -3.54 0.33 -7.26
C SER A 163 -3.94 -1.14 -7.29
N GLY A 164 -4.42 -1.71 -6.18
CA GLY A 164 -4.92 -3.09 -6.13
C GLY A 164 -6.11 -3.33 -7.05
N ILE A 165 -7.06 -2.38 -7.11
CA ILE A 165 -8.19 -2.44 -8.06
C ILE A 165 -7.69 -2.39 -9.51
N VAL A 166 -6.73 -1.52 -9.82
CA VAL A 166 -6.17 -1.42 -11.19
C VAL A 166 -5.40 -2.71 -11.56
N VAL A 167 -4.58 -3.25 -10.66
CA VAL A 167 -3.85 -4.51 -10.85
C VAL A 167 -4.81 -5.68 -11.10
N ALA A 168 -5.86 -5.80 -10.29
CA ALA A 168 -6.87 -6.85 -10.46
C ALA A 168 -7.69 -6.65 -11.74
N GLY A 169 -8.14 -5.41 -12.00
CA GLY A 169 -8.96 -5.06 -13.15
C GLY A 169 -8.24 -5.32 -14.46
N THR A 170 -6.97 -4.93 -14.59
CA THR A 170 -6.16 -5.16 -15.80
C THR A 170 -6.03 -6.65 -16.12
N MET A 171 -5.88 -7.52 -15.12
CA MET A 171 -5.83 -8.97 -15.31
C MET A 171 -7.19 -9.59 -15.63
N LEU A 172 -8.27 -9.12 -15.00
CA LEU A 172 -9.61 -9.60 -15.36
C LEU A 172 -9.98 -9.21 -16.78
N LEU A 173 -9.67 -7.96 -17.17
CA LEU A 173 -9.93 -7.44 -18.50
C LEU A 173 -9.14 -8.19 -19.59
N SER A 174 -7.88 -8.56 -19.32
CA SER A 174 -7.05 -9.29 -20.28
C SER A 174 -7.56 -10.71 -20.58
N MET A 175 -8.40 -11.29 -19.72
CA MET A 175 -9.02 -12.59 -19.97
C MET A 175 -10.25 -12.53 -20.89
N PHE A 176 -10.81 -11.34 -21.15
CA PHE A 176 -11.94 -11.21 -22.07
C PHE A 176 -11.46 -11.14 -23.53
N PRO A 177 -12.10 -11.87 -24.46
CA PRO A 177 -11.74 -11.87 -25.88
C PRO A 177 -12.18 -10.59 -26.63
N LEU A 178 -12.33 -9.48 -25.92
CA LEU A 178 -12.81 -8.19 -26.46
C LEU A 178 -11.67 -7.28 -26.89
N PHE A 179 -10.45 -7.50 -26.36
CA PHE A 179 -9.31 -6.62 -26.58
C PHE A 179 -8.39 -7.17 -27.67
N GLY A 180 -7.98 -6.29 -28.59
CA GLY A 180 -6.93 -6.60 -29.56
C GLY A 180 -5.54 -6.67 -28.90
N THR A 181 -4.53 -7.06 -29.68
CA THR A 181 -3.14 -7.21 -29.21
C THR A 181 -2.58 -5.91 -28.61
N HIS A 182 -2.84 -4.77 -29.25
CA HIS A 182 -2.36 -3.47 -28.77
C HIS A 182 -2.93 -3.10 -27.40
N MET A 183 -4.24 -3.27 -27.20
CA MET A 183 -4.89 -3.01 -25.90
C MET A 183 -4.38 -3.96 -24.81
N LEU A 184 -4.06 -5.21 -25.17
CA LEU A 184 -3.51 -6.19 -24.22
C LEU A 184 -2.10 -5.80 -23.75
N GLU A 185 -1.27 -5.26 -24.65
CA GLU A 185 0.04 -4.71 -24.31
C GLU A 185 -0.08 -3.51 -23.36
N GLU A 186 -1.00 -2.58 -23.63
CA GLU A 186 -1.25 -1.44 -22.73
C GLU A 186 -1.76 -1.87 -21.35
N LEU A 187 -2.67 -2.86 -21.30
CA LEU A 187 -3.14 -3.42 -20.03
C LEU A 187 -2.02 -4.09 -19.24
N LEU A 188 -1.09 -4.76 -19.92
CA LEU A 188 0.07 -5.39 -19.30
C LEU A 188 1.02 -4.34 -18.70
N ASP A 189 1.28 -3.25 -19.42
CA ASP A 189 2.10 -2.16 -18.92
C ASP A 189 1.42 -1.46 -17.73
N LEU A 190 0.12 -1.18 -17.83
CA LEU A 190 -0.65 -0.63 -16.73
C LEU A 190 -0.63 -1.56 -15.51
N HIS A 191 -0.73 -2.87 -15.71
CA HIS A 191 -0.61 -3.88 -14.65
C HIS A 191 0.76 -3.81 -13.97
N ARG A 192 1.86 -3.75 -14.74
CA ARG A 192 3.23 -3.67 -14.21
C ARG A 192 3.43 -2.40 -13.38
N TYR A 193 3.06 -1.23 -13.91
CA TYR A 193 3.25 0.03 -13.22
C TYR A 193 2.34 0.17 -11.98
N SER A 194 1.08 -0.26 -12.07
CA SER A 194 0.18 -0.28 -10.90
C SER A 194 0.65 -1.27 -9.83
N GLY A 195 1.20 -2.42 -10.22
CA GLY A 195 1.82 -3.40 -9.32
C GLY A 195 3.05 -2.83 -8.60
N LEU A 196 3.88 -2.06 -9.30
CA LEU A 196 5.02 -1.36 -8.69
C LEU A 196 4.57 -0.32 -7.64
N VAL A 197 3.56 0.48 -7.95
CA VAL A 197 2.97 1.44 -7.00
C VAL A 197 2.37 0.71 -5.79
N LEU A 198 1.67 -0.40 -6.01
CA LEU A 198 1.10 -1.23 -4.95
C LEU A 198 2.20 -1.78 -4.03
N ALA A 199 3.30 -2.31 -4.59
CA ALA A 199 4.43 -2.81 -3.82
C ALA A 199 5.05 -1.70 -2.95
N ALA A 200 5.34 -0.53 -3.53
CA ALA A 200 5.89 0.60 -2.79
C ALA A 200 4.95 1.12 -1.70
N ALA A 201 3.66 1.24 -2.01
CA ALA A 201 2.64 1.64 -1.05
C ALA A 201 2.51 0.63 0.10
N SER A 202 2.63 -0.67 -0.17
CA SER A 202 2.60 -1.71 0.86
C SER A 202 3.80 -1.64 1.81
N LEU A 203 5.00 -1.34 1.31
CA LEU A 203 6.19 -1.15 2.15
C LEU A 203 6.05 0.07 3.06
N LEU A 204 5.58 1.20 2.50
CA LEU A 204 5.30 2.41 3.25
C LEU A 204 4.20 2.17 4.30
N HIS A 205 3.17 1.42 3.95
CA HIS A 205 2.09 1.08 4.88
C HIS A 205 2.61 0.20 6.03
N LEU A 206 3.35 -0.86 5.72
CA LEU A 206 3.98 -1.73 6.73
C LEU A 206 4.91 -0.94 7.65
N TYR A 207 5.74 -0.07 7.08
CA TYR A 207 6.56 0.86 7.86
C TYR A 207 5.71 1.73 8.78
N SER A 208 4.62 2.33 8.29
CA SER A 208 3.77 3.21 9.11
C SER A 208 3.15 2.46 10.30
N VAL A 209 2.75 1.20 10.11
CA VAL A 209 2.22 0.34 11.16
C VAL A 209 3.29 0.03 12.21
N CYS A 210 4.52 -0.30 11.76
CA CYS A 210 5.66 -0.52 12.65
C CYS A 210 6.06 0.76 13.40
N ALA A 211 6.14 1.90 12.71
CA ALA A 211 6.47 3.19 13.30
C ALA A 211 5.47 3.58 14.39
N ASN A 212 4.16 3.39 14.15
CA ASN A 212 3.13 3.66 15.15
C ASN A 212 3.28 2.76 16.40
N ARG A 213 3.65 1.48 16.22
CA ARG A 213 3.94 0.57 17.34
C ARG A 213 5.11 1.02 18.20
N PHE A 214 6.15 1.56 17.57
CA PHE A 214 7.30 2.12 18.27
C PHE A 214 7.05 3.55 18.77
N GLY A 215 5.89 4.14 18.46
CA GLY A 215 5.41 5.49 18.81
C GLY A 215 6.07 6.63 18.03
N LEU A 216 6.54 6.37 16.81
CA LEU A 216 7.09 7.35 15.86
C LEU A 216 6.02 7.89 14.88
N GLY A 217 4.75 7.51 15.07
CA GLY A 217 3.63 7.82 14.16
C GLY A 217 2.73 8.95 14.61
#